data_AF-A0AAV1KVZ4-F1
#
_entry.id   AF-A0AAV1KVZ4-F1
#
_cell.length_a   1.000
_cell.length_b   1.000
_cell.length_c   1.000
_cell.angle_alpha   90.00
_cell.angle_beta   90.00
_cell.angle_gamma   90.00
#
_symmetry.space_group_name_H-M   'P 1'
#
loop_
_entity.id
_entity.type
_entity.pdbx_description
1 polymer ?
#
loop_
_entity_poly.entity_id
_entity_poly.type
_entity_poly.pdbx_seq_one_letter_code
_entity_poly.pdbx_strand_id
1 'polypeptide(L)'
;MKRMYKNSLQLCYTDTDSLLYLLNTNDFYEDMKKNKKYFDTSNFKNNQYDIPKVNYKIPGLFKDEMDGDIITEFVGLRAKL
;
A
#
# COMPACT_ATOMS: atom_id res chain seq x y z
N MET A 1 2.87 -2.47 -9.09
CA MET A 1 3.36 -3.57 -8.21
C MET A 1 3.90 -4.79 -8.95
N LYS A 2 3.12 -5.52 -9.77
CA LYS A 2 3.58 -6.79 -10.39
C LYS A 2 4.90 -6.71 -11.17
N ARG A 3 5.12 -5.63 -11.94
CA ARG A 3 6.39 -5.42 -12.69
C ARG A 3 7.60 -5.20 -11.77
N MET A 4 7.38 -4.61 -10.59
CA MET A 4 8.42 -4.26 -9.63
C MET A 4 8.83 -5.46 -8.79
N TYR A 5 7.85 -6.19 -8.24
CA TYR A 5 8.12 -7.27 -7.28
C TYR A 5 8.07 -8.68 -7.87
N LYS A 6 7.55 -8.87 -9.10
CA LYS A 6 7.49 -10.15 -9.82
C LYS A 6 6.97 -11.30 -8.93
N ASN A 7 7.87 -12.19 -8.51
CA ASN A 7 7.57 -13.39 -7.72
C ASN A 7 7.50 -13.11 -6.20
N SER A 8 7.92 -11.94 -5.75
CA SER A 8 7.87 -11.50 -4.35
C SER A 8 6.55 -10.80 -3.99
N LEU A 9 5.50 -11.01 -4.80
CA LEU A 9 4.19 -10.40 -4.64
C LEU A 9 3.11 -11.46 -4.80
N GLN A 10 2.24 -11.57 -3.81
CA GLN A 10 1.02 -12.35 -3.87
C GLN A 10 -0.18 -11.44 -3.59
N LEU A 11 -1.19 -11.50 -4.47
CA LEU A 11 -2.45 -10.79 -4.28
C LEU A 11 -3.37 -11.64 -3.39
N CYS A 12 -3.72 -11.11 -2.21
CA CYS A 12 -4.51 -11.82 -1.21
C CYS A 12 -6.00 -11.47 -1.29
N TYR A 13 -6.32 -10.20 -1.57
CA TYR A 13 -7.71 -9.73 -1.66
C TYR A 13 -7.84 -8.52 -2.59
N THR A 14 -9.01 -8.36 -3.19
CA THR A 14 -9.38 -7.19 -4.00
C THR A 14 -10.85 -6.87 -3.79
N ASP A 15 -11.17 -5.59 -3.62
CA ASP A 15 -12.55 -5.10 -3.69
C ASP A 15 -12.59 -3.69 -4.27
N THR A 16 -13.41 -3.47 -5.30
CA THR A 16 -13.57 -2.22 -6.07
C THR A 16 -12.28 -1.49 -6.44
N ASP A 17 -11.71 -0.77 -5.48
CA ASP A 17 -10.59 0.17 -5.55
C ASP A 17 -9.47 -0.16 -4.54
N SER A 18 -9.63 -1.23 -3.76
CA SER A 18 -8.73 -1.68 -2.70
C SER A 18 -8.03 -2.98 -3.08
N LEU A 19 -6.75 -3.09 -2.72
CA LEU A 19 -5.89 -4.23 -3.01
C LEU A 19 -5.10 -4.61 -1.76
N LEU A 20 -5.17 -5.88 -1.36
CA LEU A 20 -4.36 -6.42 -0.26
C LEU A 20 -3.29 -7.34 -0.83
N TYR A 21 -2.04 -6.99 -0.59
CA TYR A 21 -0.89 -7.73 -1.09
C TYR A 21 -0.07 -8.30 0.06
N LEU A 22 0.34 -9.55 -0.09
CA LEU A 22 1.46 -10.12 0.63
C LEU A 22 2.73 -9.86 -0.18
N LEU A 23 3.66 -9.12 0.41
CA LEU A 23 4.89 -8.66 -0.21
C LEU A 23 6.09 -9.20 0.56
N ASN A 24 7.10 -9.66 -0.17
CA ASN A 24 8.43 -9.94 0.40
C ASN A 24 9.43 -8.91 -0.13
N THR A 25 9.70 -7.88 0.68
CA THR A 25 10.62 -6.79 0.36
C THR A 25 11.38 -6.35 1.62
N ASN A 26 12.52 -5.70 1.45
CA ASN A 26 13.31 -5.17 2.56
C ASN A 26 12.61 -3.98 3.23
N ASP A 27 12.10 -3.04 2.44
CA ASP A 27 11.39 -1.86 2.93
C ASP A 27 10.40 -1.36 1.87
N PHE A 28 9.11 -1.55 2.13
CA PHE A 28 8.04 -1.12 1.24
C PHE A 28 7.88 0.41 1.21
N TYR A 29 8.10 1.09 2.34
CA TYR A 29 7.86 2.51 2.46
C TYR A 29 8.94 3.32 1.74
N GLU A 30 10.19 2.84 1.72
CA GLU A 30 11.25 3.39 0.86
C GLU A 30 10.90 3.29 -0.63
N ASP A 31 10.34 2.16 -1.04
CA ASP A 31 9.89 1.95 -2.42
C ASP A 31 8.69 2.84 -2.77
N MET A 32 7.80 3.09 -1.82
CA MET A 32 6.71 4.05 -1.96
C MET A 32 7.23 5.49 -2.08
N LYS A 33 8.24 5.88 -1.30
CA LYS A 33 8.92 7.17 -1.43
C LYS A 33 9.60 7.35 -2.78
N LYS A 34 10.14 6.30 -3.40
CA LYS A 34 10.68 6.42 -4.77
C LYS A 34 9.58 6.58 -5.82
N ASN A 35 8.39 6.05 -5.55
CA ASN A 35 7.27 5.99 -6.47
C ASN A 35 6.10 6.92 -6.12
N LYS A 36 6.37 8.08 -5.46
CA LYS A 36 5.36 9.03 -4.94
C LYS A 36 4.26 9.40 -5.93
N LYS A 37 4.57 9.43 -7.24
CA LYS A 37 3.60 9.74 -8.31
C LYS A 37 2.40 8.79 -8.40
N TYR A 38 2.47 7.62 -7.78
CA TYR A 38 1.38 6.63 -7.76
C TYR A 38 0.62 6.61 -6.43
N PHE A 39 1.06 7.37 -5.43
CA PHE A 39 0.54 7.28 -4.08
C PHE A 39 0.06 8.63 -3.53
N ASP A 40 -1.07 8.61 -2.85
CA ASP A 40 -1.49 9.66 -1.92
C ASP A 40 -0.95 9.34 -0.53
N THR A 41 0.00 10.15 -0.08
CA THR A 41 0.66 10.03 1.23
C THR A 41 0.27 11.17 2.16
N SER A 42 -0.77 11.94 1.83
CA SER A 42 -1.24 13.04 2.66
C SER A 42 -1.88 12.57 3.97
N ASN A 43 -2.38 11.33 4.00
CA ASN A 43 -3.10 10.77 5.14
C ASN A 43 -2.19 10.37 6.31
N PHE A 44 -0.86 10.34 6.13
CA PHE A 44 0.05 9.83 7.15
C PHE A 44 0.03 10.70 8.42
N LYS A 45 -0.43 10.18 9.57
CA LYS A 45 -0.47 10.95 10.83
C LYS A 45 0.83 10.83 11.62
N ASN A 46 1.14 9.61 12.05
CA ASN A 46 2.38 9.25 12.73
C ASN A 46 3.37 8.75 11.70
N ASN A 47 4.11 9.70 11.10
CA ASN A 47 5.00 9.45 9.98
C ASN A 47 6.29 8.73 10.39
N GLN A 48 6.18 7.53 10.93
CA GLN A 48 7.27 6.74 11.48
C GLN A 48 8.35 6.40 10.42
N TYR A 49 7.95 6.36 9.15
CA TYR A 49 8.85 6.08 8.03
C TYR A 49 9.33 7.33 7.30
N ASP A 50 9.10 8.55 7.82
CA ASP A 50 9.51 9.80 7.16
C ASP A 50 9.02 9.92 5.70
N ILE A 51 7.77 9.55 5.46
CA ILE A 51 7.11 9.64 4.16
C ILE A 51 6.71 11.09 3.91
N PRO A 52 7.12 11.70 2.79
CA PRO A 52 6.69 13.04 2.45
C PRO A 52 5.18 13.07 2.22
N LYS A 53 4.46 13.97 2.90
CA LYS A 53 3.01 14.10 2.77
C LYS A 53 2.65 14.88 1.51
N VAL A 54 2.24 14.18 0.46
CA VAL A 54 1.93 14.76 -0.86
C VAL A 54 0.67 14.16 -1.46
N ASN A 55 0.15 14.80 -2.50
CA ASN A 55 -0.92 14.29 -3.37
C ASN A 55 -2.32 14.13 -2.76
N TYR A 56 -2.72 15.03 -1.85
CA TYR A 56 -4.02 15.01 -1.18
C TYR A 56 -5.20 14.95 -2.16
N LYS A 57 -5.98 13.87 -2.08
CA LYS A 57 -7.24 13.67 -2.82
C LYS A 57 -7.12 13.79 -4.34
N ILE A 58 -5.95 13.45 -4.89
CA ILE A 58 -5.78 13.38 -6.34
C ILE A 58 -6.38 12.07 -6.87
N PRO A 59 -7.35 12.11 -7.80
CA PRO A 59 -7.96 10.89 -8.36
C PRO A 59 -6.95 9.98 -9.06
N GLY A 60 -7.12 8.67 -8.91
CA GLY A 60 -6.29 7.65 -9.57
C GLY A 60 -4.99 7.30 -8.84
N LEU A 61 -4.75 7.88 -7.66
CA LEU A 61 -3.65 7.50 -6.78
C LEU A 61 -4.13 6.52 -5.71
N PHE A 62 -3.24 5.61 -5.32
CA PHE A 62 -3.50 4.68 -4.21
C PHE A 62 -3.04 5.31 -2.90
N LYS A 63 -3.82 5.13 -1.83
CA LYS A 63 -3.42 5.51 -0.47
C LYS A 63 -3.07 4.26 0.32
N ASP A 64 -2.24 4.42 1.33
CA ASP A 64 -2.12 3.42 2.39
C ASP A 64 -3.31 3.58 3.34
N GLU A 65 -4.15 2.56 3.43
CA GLU A 65 -5.34 2.57 4.28
C GLU A 65 -5.02 2.33 5.75
N MET A 66 -3.87 1.71 6.04
CA MET A 66 -3.45 1.36 7.39
C MET A 66 -2.55 2.43 8.03
N ASP A 67 -2.36 3.59 7.38
CA ASP A 67 -1.60 4.73 7.93
C ASP A 67 -0.17 4.34 8.41
N GLY A 68 0.48 3.40 7.72
CA GLY A 68 1.80 2.90 8.10
C GLY A 68 1.81 1.66 8.98
N ASP A 69 0.65 1.17 9.41
CA ASP A 69 0.57 -0.07 10.16
C ASP A 69 0.65 -1.28 9.21
N ILE A 70 1.55 -2.21 9.53
CA ILE A 70 1.77 -3.40 8.73
C ILE A 70 0.77 -4.47 9.15
N ILE A 71 -0.03 -4.95 8.19
CA ILE A 71 -0.92 -6.09 8.40
C ILE A 71 -0.05 -7.35 8.55
N THR A 72 -0.03 -7.94 9.75
CA THR A 72 0.74 -9.15 10.04
C THR A 72 0.01 -10.42 9.62
N GLU A 73 -1.33 -10.41 9.69
CA GLU A 73 -2.18 -11.57 9.43
C GLU A 73 -3.44 -11.16 8.67
N PHE A 74 -3.89 -12.01 7.76
CA PHE A 74 -5.11 -11.81 6.97
C PHE A 74 -5.82 -13.14 6.73
N VAL A 75 -7.14 -13.16 6.95
CA VAL A 75 -8.00 -14.32 6.66
C VAL A 75 -9.17 -13.86 5.81
N GLY A 76 -9.24 -14.36 4.57
CA GLY A 76 -10.36 -14.11 3.67
C GLY A 76 -11.30 -15.32 3.59
N LEU A 77 -12.50 -15.22 4.18
CA LEU A 77 -13.47 -16.32 4.21
C LEU A 77 -14.28 -16.44 2.90
N ARG A 78 -14.69 -15.29 2.34
CA ARG A 78 -15.40 -15.15 1.06
C ARG A 78 -15.25 -13.71 0.59
N ALA A 79 -15.50 -13.44 -0.70
CA ALA A 79 -15.55 -12.08 -1.21
C ALA A 79 -16.52 -11.19 -0.41
N LYS A 80 -16.07 -9.98 -0.04
CA LYS A 80 -16.84 -8.93 0.66
C LYS A 80 -17.38 -9.32 2.04
N LEU A 81 -16.57 -10.01 2.85
CA LEU A 81 -16.90 -10.38 4.24
C LEU A 81 -15.90 -9.79 5.22
#